data_AF-A0A8K0D9S3-F1
#
_entry.id   AF-A0A8K0D9S3-F1
#
_cell.length_a   1.000
_cell.length_b   1.000
_cell.length_c   1.000
_cell.angle_alpha   90.00
_cell.angle_beta   90.00
_cell.angle_gamma   90.00
#
_symmetry.space_group_name_H-M   'P 1'
#
loop_
_entity.id
_entity.type
_entity.pdbx_description
1 polymer ?
#
loop_
_entity_poly.entity_id
_entity_poly.type
_entity_poly.pdbx_seq_one_letter_code
_entity_poly.pdbx_strand_id
1 'polypeptide(L)'
;MTHGERDVQEDSILVFDAYLEHAPILVFKYFDKLFDSFLSLISKLRTDSKLSHTKSATTSIKWRIKVLRSLQLLLKFYIDENNPFTEQKKSNCVTVHESQVDCHIPIYARLEIYSLGVLKSSSIKEADSNDKFRYAEVLIPFLYETWAKVAPLINIGSRDSNGSTILQLEVASVLSCITHIYYLLWKLTKLQTDKNSEEIIKVFLLENHQILMNHLLYQYPFHQDNNRKQEITTDVKLLELNMDQKCVNENLLIAYMFAVLYKTFPAQFYMIKAQKILEYLKICLMNKNYVPTKNIEILISVLHVIFFENSRDWSGQNINITDLLDNVVYFYDNLSAESPGKIQIFNLLCDIVQLPHVRSEAYEKWLYSLPLLLCEPKISACMVDTLSMLTIQINKQFLYSFKEKLSDILDNLSVIEVTDREDDLYPYHLKIVNMFRYLPLDEEDLQLLLRFVRTNKGSAVANYVREIL
;
A
#
# COMPACT_ATOMS: atom_id res chain seq x y z
N MET A 1 -26.11 -0.74 -19.66
CA MET A 1 -24.82 -0.02 -19.81
C MET A 1 -24.55 0.44 -21.23
N THR A 2 -24.77 -0.37 -22.28
CA THR A 2 -24.43 0.02 -23.67
C THR A 2 -25.57 0.67 -24.46
N HIS A 3 -26.73 0.91 -23.83
CA HIS A 3 -27.93 1.48 -24.46
C HIS A 3 -27.68 2.86 -25.09
N GLY A 4 -28.52 3.31 -26.01
CA GLY A 4 -28.39 4.64 -26.65
C GLY A 4 -28.84 5.79 -25.74
N GLU A 5 -29.83 5.54 -24.89
CA GLU A 5 -30.39 6.55 -23.97
C GLU A 5 -29.61 6.63 -22.66
N ARG A 6 -29.32 7.86 -22.21
CA ARG A 6 -28.54 8.12 -21.00
C ARG A 6 -29.23 7.59 -19.75
N ASP A 7 -30.53 7.85 -19.57
CA ASP A 7 -31.26 7.46 -18.36
C ASP A 7 -31.22 5.95 -18.12
N VAL A 8 -31.36 5.15 -19.19
CA VAL A 8 -31.21 3.69 -19.15
C VAL A 8 -29.78 3.28 -18.78
N GLN A 9 -28.76 4.03 -19.22
CA GLN A 9 -27.39 3.80 -18.78
C GLN A 9 -27.26 4.09 -17.28
N GLU A 10 -27.84 5.19 -16.78
CA GLU A 10 -27.75 5.58 -15.38
C GLU A 10 -28.40 4.57 -14.44
N ASP A 11 -29.58 4.08 -14.79
CA ASP A 11 -30.29 3.03 -14.05
C ASP A 11 -29.53 1.71 -14.09
N SER A 12 -28.92 1.39 -15.24
CA SER A 12 -28.12 0.17 -15.34
C SER A 12 -26.89 0.17 -14.43
N ILE A 13 -26.33 1.35 -14.11
CA ILE A 13 -25.23 1.46 -13.13
C ILE A 13 -25.77 1.29 -11.72
N LEU A 14 -26.95 1.84 -11.39
CA LEU A 14 -27.55 1.64 -10.06
C LEU A 14 -27.83 0.16 -9.78
N VAL A 15 -28.38 -0.54 -10.78
CA VAL A 15 -28.61 -1.98 -10.68
C VAL A 15 -27.29 -2.72 -10.49
N PHE A 16 -26.25 -2.34 -11.23
CA PHE A 16 -24.93 -2.93 -11.11
C PHE A 16 -24.29 -2.69 -9.72
N ASP A 17 -24.38 -1.47 -9.18
CA ASP A 17 -23.88 -1.16 -7.83
C ASP A 17 -24.59 -2.02 -6.77
N ALA A 18 -25.90 -2.24 -6.91
CA ALA A 18 -26.64 -3.15 -6.04
C ALA A 18 -26.18 -4.60 -6.16
N TYR A 19 -25.82 -5.07 -7.37
CA TYR A 19 -25.22 -6.39 -7.55
C TYR A 19 -23.83 -6.49 -6.93
N LEU A 20 -22.99 -5.46 -7.03
CA LEU A 20 -21.70 -5.43 -6.35
C LEU A 20 -21.84 -5.50 -4.83
N GLU A 21 -22.85 -4.83 -4.27
CA GLU A 21 -23.08 -4.81 -2.83
C GLU A 21 -23.67 -6.12 -2.30
N HIS A 22 -24.63 -6.71 -3.01
CA HIS A 22 -25.42 -7.84 -2.49
C HIS A 22 -25.13 -9.19 -3.13
N ALA A 23 -24.56 -9.23 -4.34
CA ALA A 23 -24.22 -10.47 -5.04
C ALA A 23 -22.87 -10.39 -5.78
N PRO A 24 -21.78 -10.05 -5.08
CA PRO A 24 -20.47 -9.80 -5.69
C PRO A 24 -19.94 -11.01 -6.48
N ILE A 25 -20.19 -12.24 -6.03
CA ILE A 25 -19.77 -13.47 -6.72
C ILE A 25 -20.34 -13.57 -8.15
N LEU A 26 -21.58 -13.10 -8.37
CA LEU A 26 -22.16 -13.08 -9.71
C LEU A 26 -21.42 -12.08 -10.61
N VAL A 27 -21.05 -10.93 -10.06
CA VAL A 27 -20.25 -9.92 -10.77
C VAL A 27 -18.88 -10.49 -11.14
N PHE A 28 -18.24 -11.23 -10.24
CA PHE A 28 -16.95 -11.90 -10.51
C PHE A 28 -17.05 -12.84 -11.72
N LYS A 29 -18.07 -13.71 -11.73
CA LYS A 29 -18.27 -14.71 -12.79
C LYS A 29 -18.42 -14.08 -14.18
N TYR A 30 -18.97 -12.87 -14.26
CA TYR A 30 -19.20 -12.17 -15.52
C TYR A 30 -18.28 -10.95 -15.71
N PHE A 31 -17.15 -10.90 -15.01
CA PHE A 31 -16.23 -9.76 -14.99
C PHE A 31 -15.87 -9.29 -16.41
N ASP A 32 -15.35 -10.16 -17.28
CA ASP A 32 -14.87 -9.78 -18.61
C ASP A 32 -15.97 -9.06 -19.44
N LYS A 33 -17.19 -9.61 -19.42
CA LYS A 33 -18.33 -9.04 -20.14
C LYS A 33 -18.80 -7.71 -19.55
N LEU A 34 -18.82 -7.61 -18.22
CA LEU A 34 -19.21 -6.38 -17.53
C LEU A 34 -18.17 -5.30 -17.75
N PHE A 35 -16.89 -5.66 -17.70
CA PHE A 35 -15.78 -4.76 -17.91
C PHE A 35 -15.74 -4.22 -19.35
N ASP A 36 -15.94 -5.06 -20.37
CA ASP A 36 -16.10 -4.61 -21.76
C ASP A 36 -17.29 -3.65 -21.93
N SER A 37 -18.39 -3.89 -21.21
CA SER A 37 -19.56 -3.01 -21.21
C SER A 37 -19.24 -1.65 -20.58
N PHE A 38 -18.41 -1.61 -19.53
CA PHE A 38 -17.88 -0.38 -18.94
C PHE A 38 -16.95 0.36 -19.89
N LEU A 39 -16.05 -0.33 -20.59
CA LEU A 39 -15.15 0.29 -21.59
C LEU A 39 -15.93 0.92 -22.75
N SER A 40 -17.01 0.26 -23.20
CA SER A 40 -17.92 0.79 -24.22
C SER A 40 -18.63 2.06 -23.74
N LEU A 41 -19.16 2.04 -22.50
CA LEU A 41 -19.78 3.20 -21.89
C LEU A 41 -18.81 4.38 -21.78
N ILE A 42 -17.59 4.13 -21.33
CA ILE A 42 -16.53 5.14 -21.20
C ILE A 42 -16.13 5.71 -22.57
N SER A 43 -16.02 4.86 -23.58
CA SER A 43 -15.71 5.29 -24.95
C SER A 43 -16.77 6.24 -25.51
N LYS A 44 -18.05 5.99 -25.24
CA LYS A 44 -19.15 6.90 -25.60
C LYS A 44 -19.09 8.23 -24.86
N LEU A 45 -18.74 8.21 -23.56
CA LEU A 45 -18.58 9.43 -22.78
C LEU A 45 -17.47 10.33 -23.33
N ARG A 46 -16.42 9.74 -23.90
CA ARG A 46 -15.36 10.47 -24.59
C ARG A 46 -15.85 11.11 -25.90
N THR A 47 -16.63 10.42 -26.72
CA THR A 47 -17.18 10.99 -27.97
C THR A 47 -18.20 12.11 -27.71
N ASP A 48 -19.11 11.91 -26.76
CA ASP A 48 -20.16 12.90 -26.44
C ASP A 48 -19.58 14.19 -25.83
N SER A 49 -18.44 14.07 -25.16
CA SER A 49 -17.77 15.22 -24.54
C SER A 49 -17.21 16.25 -25.53
N LYS A 50 -17.08 15.90 -26.82
CA LYS A 50 -16.68 16.83 -27.89
C LYS A 50 -17.85 17.65 -28.44
N LEU A 51 -19.10 17.27 -28.14
CA LEU A 51 -20.30 17.80 -28.78
C LEU A 51 -21.17 18.69 -27.84
N SER A 52 -20.88 18.74 -26.53
CA SER A 52 -21.79 19.36 -25.55
C SER A 52 -21.15 20.54 -24.81
N HIS A 53 -21.27 21.75 -25.39
CA HIS A 53 -20.81 23.01 -24.78
C HIS A 53 -21.91 23.80 -24.07
N THR A 54 -23.15 23.30 -23.98
CA THR A 54 -24.26 24.09 -23.48
C THR A 54 -25.18 23.26 -22.57
N LYS A 55 -25.15 23.60 -21.28
CA LYS A 55 -26.10 23.20 -20.23
C LYS A 55 -25.94 21.77 -19.66
N SER A 56 -24.83 21.55 -18.95
CA SER A 56 -24.82 21.26 -17.50
C SER A 56 -23.53 20.56 -17.06
N ALA A 57 -22.44 21.34 -16.95
CA ALA A 57 -21.12 20.83 -16.58
C ALA A 57 -21.12 20.03 -15.26
N THR A 58 -21.94 20.43 -14.29
CA THR A 58 -22.05 19.80 -12.97
C THR A 58 -22.68 18.41 -13.01
N THR A 59 -23.75 18.20 -13.81
CA THR A 59 -24.39 16.89 -14.01
C THR A 59 -23.48 15.93 -14.78
N SER A 60 -22.69 16.44 -15.73
CA SER A 60 -21.68 15.63 -16.42
C SER A 60 -20.55 15.18 -15.48
N ILE A 61 -20.16 15.99 -14.50
CA ILE A 61 -19.11 15.62 -13.54
C ILE A 61 -19.64 14.58 -12.55
N LYS A 62 -20.83 14.78 -11.97
CA LYS A 62 -21.47 13.81 -11.07
C LYS A 62 -21.65 12.44 -11.73
N TRP A 63 -22.15 12.42 -12.97
CA TRP A 63 -22.29 11.19 -13.75
C TRP A 63 -20.94 10.48 -13.95
N ARG A 64 -19.88 11.23 -14.31
CA ARG A 64 -18.54 10.65 -14.44
C ARG A 64 -18.01 10.07 -13.14
N ILE A 65 -18.20 10.76 -12.01
CA ILE A 65 -17.82 10.25 -10.69
C ILE A 65 -18.54 8.94 -10.40
N LYS A 66 -19.85 8.86 -10.67
CA LYS A 66 -20.64 7.63 -10.49
C LYS A 66 -20.09 6.47 -11.33
N VAL A 67 -19.88 6.69 -12.63
CA VAL A 67 -19.32 5.68 -13.56
C VAL A 67 -17.93 5.22 -13.09
N LEU A 68 -17.04 6.16 -12.75
CA LEU A 68 -15.69 5.86 -12.28
C LEU A 68 -15.69 5.11 -10.95
N ARG A 69 -16.60 5.45 -10.02
CA ARG A 69 -16.74 4.76 -8.74
C ARG A 69 -17.18 3.31 -8.91
N SER A 70 -18.19 3.06 -9.73
CA SER A 70 -18.63 1.69 -10.03
C SER A 70 -17.51 0.87 -10.68
N LEU A 71 -16.73 1.48 -11.58
CA LEU A 71 -15.54 0.85 -12.17
C LEU A 71 -14.47 0.55 -11.11
N GLN A 72 -14.21 1.49 -10.21
CA GLN A 72 -13.25 1.31 -9.12
C GLN A 72 -13.66 0.14 -8.21
N LEU A 73 -14.94 0.03 -7.85
CA LEU A 73 -15.46 -1.07 -7.05
C LEU A 73 -15.33 -2.42 -7.77
N LEU A 74 -15.66 -2.46 -9.06
CA LEU A 74 -15.50 -3.65 -9.91
C LEU A 74 -14.05 -4.13 -9.94
N LEU A 75 -13.10 -3.22 -10.21
CA LEU A 75 -11.67 -3.55 -10.28
C LEU A 75 -11.14 -4.02 -8.92
N LYS A 76 -11.49 -3.31 -7.84
CA LYS A 76 -11.07 -3.67 -6.48
C LYS A 76 -11.56 -5.06 -6.11
N PHE A 77 -12.84 -5.33 -6.33
CA PHE A 77 -13.43 -6.63 -6.02
C PHE A 77 -12.77 -7.78 -6.80
N TYR A 78 -12.51 -7.60 -8.09
CA TYR A 78 -11.80 -8.60 -8.89
C TYR A 78 -10.38 -8.86 -8.37
N ILE A 79 -9.66 -7.82 -7.94
CA ILE A 79 -8.31 -7.95 -7.36
C ILE A 79 -8.36 -8.70 -6.01
N ASP A 80 -9.31 -8.36 -5.15
CA ASP A 80 -9.44 -8.94 -3.81
C ASP A 80 -9.81 -10.44 -3.87
N GLU A 81 -10.66 -10.86 -4.81
CA GLU A 81 -11.04 -12.27 -5.01
C GLU A 81 -9.91 -13.12 -5.63
N ASN A 82 -9.08 -12.53 -6.50
CA ASN A 82 -7.92 -13.22 -7.09
C ASN A 82 -6.67 -13.19 -6.19
N ASN A 83 -6.73 -12.54 -5.03
CA ASN A 83 -5.59 -12.49 -4.12
C ASN A 83 -5.52 -13.79 -3.27
N PRO A 84 -4.45 -14.59 -3.37
CA PRO A 84 -4.35 -15.87 -2.66
C PRO A 84 -4.37 -15.75 -1.12
N PHE A 85 -4.14 -14.54 -0.58
CA PHE A 85 -4.17 -14.30 0.88
C PHE A 85 -5.58 -14.14 1.47
N THR A 86 -6.62 -13.98 0.64
CA THR A 86 -8.01 -13.82 1.11
C THR A 86 -8.66 -15.16 1.52
N GLU A 87 -7.98 -16.29 1.30
CA GLU A 87 -8.50 -17.63 1.61
C GLU A 87 -8.66 -17.93 3.11
N GLN A 88 -8.03 -17.15 4.00
CA GLN A 88 -8.13 -17.37 5.45
C GLN A 88 -9.45 -16.91 6.10
N LYS A 89 -10.33 -16.23 5.36
CA LYS A 89 -11.68 -15.83 5.85
C LYS A 89 -12.81 -16.74 5.36
N LYS A 90 -12.53 -17.94 4.84
CA LYS A 90 -13.57 -18.97 4.61
C LYS A 90 -13.92 -19.66 5.93
N SER A 91 -14.53 -18.91 6.84
CA SER A 91 -15.22 -19.45 8.02
C SER A 91 -16.32 -20.40 7.58
N ASN A 92 -16.19 -21.68 7.94
CA ASN A 92 -17.23 -22.72 8.01
C ASN A 92 -18.33 -22.67 6.92
N CYS A 93 -17.95 -22.58 5.65
CA CYS A 93 -18.93 -22.64 4.56
C CYS A 93 -19.20 -24.12 4.19
N VAL A 94 -20.45 -24.57 4.37
CA VAL A 94 -20.89 -25.91 3.95
C VAL A 94 -21.36 -25.85 2.51
N THR A 95 -20.59 -26.45 1.61
CA THR A 95 -20.98 -26.57 0.19
C THR A 95 -21.99 -27.71 0.05
N VAL A 96 -23.26 -27.39 -0.18
CA VAL A 96 -24.30 -28.40 -0.50
C VAL A 96 -24.30 -28.63 -2.00
N HIS A 97 -23.91 -29.83 -2.43
CA HIS A 97 -24.06 -30.25 -3.81
C HIS A 97 -25.49 -30.76 -4.04
N GLU A 98 -26.11 -30.32 -5.13
CA GLU A 98 -27.41 -30.82 -5.59
C GLU A 98 -27.29 -32.31 -5.91
N SER A 99 -27.59 -33.15 -4.91
CA SER A 99 -27.83 -34.57 -5.12
C SER A 99 -29.31 -34.73 -5.45
N GLN A 100 -29.65 -35.69 -6.32
CA GLN A 100 -31.04 -36.03 -6.67
C GLN A 100 -31.86 -36.63 -5.52
N VAL A 101 -31.47 -36.38 -4.27
CA VAL A 101 -32.11 -36.90 -3.06
C VAL A 101 -32.39 -35.72 -2.14
N ASP A 102 -33.64 -35.64 -1.66
CA ASP A 102 -34.16 -34.60 -0.77
C ASP A 102 -33.20 -34.31 0.40
N CYS A 103 -32.43 -33.23 0.29
CA CYS A 103 -31.55 -32.76 1.34
C CYS A 103 -32.25 -31.68 2.16
N HIS A 104 -32.57 -31.99 3.42
CA HIS A 104 -33.11 -31.03 4.38
C HIS A 104 -32.01 -30.20 5.03
N ILE A 105 -32.05 -28.88 4.86
CA ILE A 105 -31.11 -27.93 5.48
C ILE A 105 -31.77 -27.33 6.73
N PRO A 106 -31.18 -27.45 7.93
CA PRO A 106 -31.75 -26.84 9.13
C PRO A 106 -31.57 -25.31 9.09
N ILE A 107 -32.69 -24.59 9.08
CA ILE A 107 -32.78 -23.11 8.92
C ILE A 107 -32.33 -22.34 10.19
N TYR A 108 -31.89 -23.04 11.24
CA TYR A 108 -31.55 -22.41 12.52
C TYR A 108 -30.14 -21.79 12.59
N ALA A 109 -29.31 -21.99 11.56
CA ALA A 109 -28.05 -21.25 11.41
C ALA A 109 -28.30 -20.01 10.55
N ARG A 110 -27.66 -18.87 10.87
CA ARG A 110 -27.58 -17.73 9.96
C ARG A 110 -26.89 -18.20 8.68
N LEU A 111 -27.67 -18.52 7.66
CA LEU A 111 -27.18 -18.91 6.35
C LEU A 111 -26.81 -17.63 5.60
N GLU A 112 -25.52 -17.31 5.58
CA GLU A 112 -24.99 -16.39 4.57
C GLU A 112 -24.90 -17.18 3.27
N ILE A 113 -25.88 -16.98 2.38
CA ILE A 113 -25.98 -17.69 1.11
C ILE A 113 -24.88 -17.16 0.18
N TYR A 114 -23.69 -17.74 0.28
CA TYR A 114 -22.63 -17.55 -0.69
C TYR A 114 -22.81 -18.56 -1.82
N SER A 115 -23.33 -18.07 -2.94
CA SER A 115 -23.63 -18.80 -4.18
C SER A 115 -24.95 -19.59 -4.18
N LEU A 116 -25.91 -19.07 -4.96
CA LEU A 116 -26.81 -19.95 -5.69
C LEU A 116 -25.94 -20.60 -6.77
N GLY A 117 -25.75 -21.91 -6.71
CA GLY A 117 -25.02 -22.70 -7.70
C GLY A 117 -25.70 -22.63 -9.07
N VAL A 118 -25.62 -21.49 -9.75
CA VAL A 118 -26.15 -21.32 -11.10
C VAL A 118 -25.07 -21.79 -12.07
N LEU A 119 -25.24 -23.03 -12.49
CA LEU A 119 -24.71 -23.67 -13.69
C LEU A 119 -23.19 -23.65 -13.81
N LYS A 120 -22.61 -24.83 -13.61
CA LYS A 120 -21.37 -25.27 -14.28
C LYS A 120 -21.58 -25.11 -15.79
N SER A 121 -21.37 -23.92 -16.33
CA SER A 121 -21.02 -23.78 -17.74
C SER A 121 -19.53 -24.04 -17.83
N SER A 122 -19.21 -25.23 -18.31
CA SER A 122 -17.93 -25.59 -18.91
C SER A 122 -17.29 -24.41 -19.64
N SER A 123 -15.96 -24.32 -19.50
CA SER A 123 -15.05 -23.44 -20.25
C SER A 123 -15.18 -21.94 -19.97
N ILE A 124 -14.54 -21.48 -18.89
CA ILE A 124 -13.72 -20.27 -18.99
C ILE A 124 -12.65 -20.62 -20.01
N LYS A 125 -12.87 -20.24 -21.28
CA LYS A 125 -11.79 -20.24 -22.26
C LYS A 125 -10.78 -19.25 -21.72
N GLU A 126 -9.54 -19.70 -21.53
CA GLU A 126 -8.40 -18.82 -21.35
C GLU A 126 -8.50 -17.74 -22.42
N ALA A 127 -8.70 -16.49 -22.00
CA ALA A 127 -8.69 -15.36 -22.91
C ALA A 127 -7.34 -15.37 -23.63
N ASP A 128 -7.40 -15.32 -24.96
CA ASP A 128 -6.24 -15.31 -25.85
C ASP A 128 -5.19 -14.32 -25.33
N SER A 129 -3.93 -14.76 -25.25
CA SER A 129 -2.83 -14.04 -24.60
C SER A 129 -2.56 -12.63 -25.14
N ASN A 130 -3.16 -12.28 -26.28
CA ASN A 130 -2.97 -11.00 -26.95
C ASN A 130 -3.91 -9.87 -26.48
N ASP A 131 -4.99 -10.16 -25.74
CA ASP A 131 -6.03 -9.16 -25.37
C ASP A 131 -5.92 -8.68 -23.90
N LYS A 132 -4.90 -9.15 -23.16
CA LYS A 132 -4.79 -9.02 -21.70
C LYS A 132 -4.69 -7.58 -21.16
N PHE A 133 -4.47 -6.58 -22.02
CA PHE A 133 -4.23 -5.19 -21.59
C PHE A 133 -4.99 -4.12 -22.38
N ARG A 134 -5.94 -4.50 -23.24
CA ARG A 134 -6.73 -3.58 -24.09
C ARG A 134 -7.43 -2.47 -23.29
N TYR A 135 -7.75 -2.75 -22.03
CA TYR A 135 -8.39 -1.79 -21.14
C TYR A 135 -7.50 -0.60 -20.78
N ALA A 136 -6.18 -0.78 -20.65
CA ALA A 136 -5.28 0.32 -20.30
C ALA A 136 -5.19 1.36 -21.43
N GLU A 137 -5.25 0.90 -22.68
CA GLU A 137 -5.26 1.75 -23.88
C GLU A 137 -6.51 2.64 -23.95
N VAL A 138 -7.63 2.20 -23.40
CA VAL A 138 -8.89 2.97 -23.36
C VAL A 138 -8.98 3.82 -22.09
N LEU A 139 -8.63 3.24 -20.94
CA LEU A 139 -8.84 3.87 -19.64
C LEU A 139 -7.82 4.97 -19.35
N ILE A 140 -6.52 4.78 -19.62
CA ILE A 140 -5.50 5.81 -19.30
C ILE A 140 -5.79 7.14 -20.03
N PRO A 141 -6.06 7.16 -21.35
CA PRO A 141 -6.44 8.40 -22.03
C PRO A 141 -7.73 9.00 -21.47
N PHE A 142 -8.72 8.17 -21.11
CA PHE A 142 -9.96 8.64 -20.53
C PHE A 142 -9.76 9.29 -19.15
N LEU A 143 -8.90 8.71 -18.30
CA LEU A 143 -8.51 9.30 -17.01
C LEU A 143 -7.85 10.65 -17.22
N TYR A 144 -6.93 10.77 -18.19
CA TYR A 144 -6.31 12.04 -18.57
C TYR A 144 -7.34 13.06 -19.05
N GLU A 145 -8.19 12.72 -20.01
CA GLU A 145 -9.21 13.63 -20.54
C GLU A 145 -10.20 14.06 -19.46
N THR A 146 -10.50 13.18 -18.51
CA THR A 146 -11.37 13.50 -17.37
C THR A 146 -10.68 14.48 -16.43
N TRP A 147 -9.40 14.26 -16.11
CA TRP A 147 -8.62 15.18 -15.28
C TRP A 147 -8.43 16.53 -15.96
N ALA A 148 -8.02 16.57 -17.22
CA ALA A 148 -7.75 17.80 -17.97
C ALA A 148 -8.97 18.74 -18.06
N LYS A 149 -10.19 18.19 -17.99
CA LYS A 149 -11.44 18.98 -18.00
C LYS A 149 -11.77 19.64 -16.66
N VAL A 150 -11.29 19.09 -15.54
CA VAL A 150 -11.63 19.55 -14.18
C VAL A 150 -10.44 20.15 -13.44
N ALA A 151 -9.23 19.91 -13.92
CA ALA A 151 -8.02 20.38 -13.29
C ALA A 151 -8.00 21.91 -13.19
N PRO A 152 -7.60 22.48 -12.03
CA PRO A 152 -7.57 23.92 -11.85
C PRO A 152 -6.59 24.58 -12.83
N LEU A 153 -7.00 25.69 -13.44
CA LEU A 153 -6.10 26.58 -14.16
C LEU A 153 -5.24 27.31 -13.13
N ILE A 154 -3.91 27.30 -13.30
CA ILE A 154 -2.98 27.91 -12.35
C ILE A 154 -3.18 29.43 -12.34
N ASN A 155 -3.97 29.91 -11.39
CA ASN A 155 -3.94 31.29 -10.96
C ASN A 155 -3.12 31.37 -9.67
N ILE A 156 -2.34 32.44 -9.52
CA ILE A 156 -1.34 32.64 -8.46
C ILE A 156 -1.95 32.55 -7.03
N GLY A 157 -3.27 32.65 -6.89
CA GLY A 157 -4.01 32.45 -5.62
C GLY A 157 -4.55 31.04 -5.35
N SER A 158 -4.21 30.03 -6.16
CA SER A 158 -4.70 28.64 -6.03
C SER A 158 -3.79 27.71 -5.22
N ARG A 159 -2.68 28.24 -4.68
CA ARG A 159 -1.75 27.46 -3.85
C ARG A 159 -1.86 27.86 -2.39
N ASP A 160 -1.80 26.88 -1.50
CA ASP A 160 -1.73 27.10 -0.06
C ASP A 160 -0.33 27.61 0.36
N SER A 161 -0.16 27.91 1.65
CA SER A 161 1.11 28.34 2.24
C SER A 161 2.24 27.32 2.09
N ASN A 162 1.90 26.06 1.80
CA ASN A 162 2.83 24.94 1.66
C ASN A 162 3.09 24.61 0.17
N GLY A 163 2.57 25.40 -0.76
CA GLY A 163 2.73 25.22 -2.20
C GLY A 163 1.79 24.19 -2.84
N SER A 164 0.87 23.59 -2.08
CA SER A 164 -0.13 22.63 -2.52
C SER A 164 -1.24 23.31 -3.32
N THR A 165 -1.74 22.64 -4.36
CA THR A 165 -2.83 23.14 -5.20
C THR A 165 -4.18 22.86 -4.54
N ILE A 166 -4.97 23.92 -4.33
CA ILE A 166 -6.27 23.86 -3.66
C ILE A 166 -7.34 23.40 -4.64
N LEU A 167 -8.09 22.37 -4.26
CA LEU A 167 -9.15 21.73 -5.02
C LEU A 167 -10.51 21.96 -4.38
N GLN A 168 -11.54 22.07 -5.23
CA GLN A 168 -12.94 21.98 -4.80
C GLN A 168 -13.32 20.51 -4.55
N LEU A 169 -14.35 20.28 -3.72
CA LEU A 169 -14.80 18.93 -3.33
C LEU A 169 -15.08 18.02 -4.54
N GLU A 170 -15.74 18.54 -5.58
CA GLU A 170 -16.05 17.77 -6.78
C GLU A 170 -14.77 17.38 -7.53
N VAL A 171 -13.79 18.28 -7.61
CA VAL A 171 -12.50 18.04 -8.28
C VAL A 171 -11.65 17.05 -7.48
N ALA A 172 -11.64 17.17 -6.15
CA ALA A 172 -10.96 16.23 -5.26
C ALA A 172 -11.57 14.82 -5.33
N SER A 173 -12.90 14.72 -5.49
CA SER A 173 -13.58 13.44 -5.73
C SER A 173 -13.17 12.80 -7.05
N VAL A 174 -13.07 13.59 -8.13
CA VAL A 174 -12.58 13.11 -9.43
C VAL A 174 -11.11 12.66 -9.30
N LEU A 175 -10.26 13.43 -8.63
CA LEU A 175 -8.87 13.04 -8.37
C LEU A 175 -8.79 11.70 -7.62
N SER A 176 -9.64 11.51 -6.61
CA SER A 176 -9.72 10.27 -5.86
C SER A 176 -10.07 9.09 -6.76
N CYS A 177 -11.13 9.19 -7.57
CA CYS A 177 -11.46 8.15 -8.54
C CYS A 177 -10.32 7.85 -9.51
N ILE A 178 -9.69 8.90 -10.07
CA ILE A 178 -8.63 8.75 -11.08
C ILE A 178 -7.41 8.05 -10.49
N THR A 179 -6.93 8.51 -9.33
CA THR A 179 -5.73 7.93 -8.69
C THR A 179 -5.97 6.50 -8.24
N HIS A 180 -7.15 6.17 -7.71
CA HIS A 180 -7.49 4.81 -7.32
C HIS A 180 -7.64 3.87 -8.51
N ILE A 181 -8.38 4.25 -9.54
CA ILE A 181 -8.50 3.41 -10.75
C ILE A 181 -7.13 3.19 -11.36
N TYR A 182 -6.31 4.24 -11.43
CA TYR A 182 -4.97 4.14 -11.99
C TYR A 182 -4.08 3.17 -11.21
N TYR A 183 -4.14 3.21 -9.87
CA TYR A 183 -3.48 2.24 -9.00
C TYR A 183 -4.04 0.82 -9.13
N LEU A 184 -5.36 0.65 -9.23
CA LEU A 184 -5.98 -0.66 -9.41
C LEU A 184 -5.63 -1.28 -10.75
N LEU A 185 -5.54 -0.48 -11.83
CA LEU A 185 -5.06 -0.95 -13.12
C LEU A 185 -3.64 -1.49 -13.03
N TRP A 186 -2.77 -0.81 -12.29
CA TRP A 186 -1.41 -1.29 -12.03
C TRP A 186 -1.37 -2.60 -11.21
N LYS A 187 -2.25 -2.74 -10.20
CA LYS A 187 -2.38 -4.00 -9.46
C LYS A 187 -2.89 -5.13 -10.34
N LEU A 188 -3.88 -4.86 -11.18
CA LEU A 188 -4.46 -5.82 -12.11
C LEU A 188 -3.40 -6.36 -13.07
N THR A 189 -2.55 -5.49 -13.61
CA THR A 189 -1.47 -5.93 -14.51
C THR A 189 -0.43 -6.80 -13.80
N LYS A 190 -0.12 -6.51 -12.53
CA LYS A 190 0.74 -7.38 -11.70
C LYS A 190 0.12 -8.77 -11.46
N LEU A 191 -1.20 -8.85 -11.24
CA LEU A 191 -1.88 -10.14 -11.01
C LEU A 191 -1.93 -11.00 -12.28
N GLN A 192 -2.07 -10.40 -13.45
CA GLN A 192 -2.23 -11.11 -14.72
C GLN A 192 -0.92 -11.59 -15.34
N THR A 193 0.23 -11.28 -14.72
CA THR A 193 1.56 -11.60 -15.25
C THR A 193 2.35 -12.49 -14.31
N ASP A 194 2.49 -13.75 -14.71
CA ASP A 194 3.48 -14.64 -14.13
C ASP A 194 4.87 -14.26 -14.69
N LYS A 195 5.62 -13.49 -13.90
CA LYS A 195 7.08 -13.33 -13.96
C LYS A 195 7.72 -12.47 -15.06
N ASN A 196 7.01 -11.98 -16.08
CA ASN A 196 7.60 -11.09 -17.11
C ASN A 196 7.30 -9.60 -16.86
N SER A 197 8.25 -8.89 -16.24
CA SER A 197 8.19 -7.44 -15.95
C SER A 197 8.23 -6.54 -17.19
N GLU A 198 8.79 -6.99 -18.32
CA GLU A 198 8.99 -6.16 -19.51
C GLU A 198 7.72 -5.92 -20.35
N GLU A 199 6.78 -6.88 -20.38
CA GLU A 199 5.52 -6.72 -21.12
C GLU A 199 4.52 -5.81 -20.37
N ILE A 200 4.52 -5.85 -19.04
CA ILE A 200 3.73 -4.97 -18.17
C ILE A 200 4.11 -3.50 -18.42
N ILE A 201 5.41 -3.24 -18.51
CA ILE A 201 5.95 -1.90 -18.69
C ILE A 201 5.59 -1.39 -20.10
N LYS A 202 5.55 -2.23 -21.15
CA LYS A 202 5.15 -1.83 -22.52
C LYS A 202 3.76 -1.21 -22.61
N VAL A 203 2.80 -1.68 -21.79
CA VAL A 203 1.43 -1.15 -21.75
C VAL A 203 1.37 0.23 -21.08
N PHE A 204 2.17 0.44 -20.03
CA PHE A 204 2.28 1.73 -19.33
C PHE A 204 3.40 2.64 -19.90
N LEU A 205 4.15 2.19 -20.89
CA LEU A 205 5.16 2.95 -21.65
C LEU A 205 4.54 3.85 -22.72
N LEU A 206 3.25 3.71 -23.01
CA LEU A 206 2.56 4.53 -24.01
C LEU A 206 2.54 6.01 -23.60
N GLU A 207 2.64 6.90 -24.59
CA GLU A 207 2.67 8.38 -24.41
C GLU A 207 1.57 8.90 -23.47
N ASN A 208 0.39 8.26 -23.48
CA ASN A 208 -0.77 8.64 -22.68
C ASN A 208 -0.54 8.54 -21.16
N HIS A 209 0.28 7.59 -20.69
CA HIS A 209 0.68 7.51 -19.28
C HIS A 209 1.53 8.72 -18.88
N GLN A 210 2.55 9.04 -19.70
CA GLN A 210 3.44 10.15 -19.43
C GLN A 210 2.66 11.46 -19.41
N ILE A 211 1.71 11.63 -20.33
CA ILE A 211 0.81 12.79 -20.39
C ILE A 211 -0.03 12.91 -19.11
N LEU A 212 -0.67 11.83 -18.66
CA LEU A 212 -1.46 11.81 -17.43
C LEU A 212 -0.60 12.21 -16.21
N MET A 213 0.54 11.54 -16.03
CA MET A 213 1.45 11.79 -14.91
C MET A 213 2.08 13.17 -14.96
N ASN A 214 2.42 13.68 -16.14
CA ASN A 214 2.89 15.07 -16.31
C ASN A 214 1.85 16.04 -15.78
N HIS A 215 0.57 15.84 -16.13
CA HIS A 215 -0.51 16.70 -15.70
C HIS A 215 -0.78 16.62 -14.19
N LEU A 216 -0.70 15.42 -13.60
CA LEU A 216 -0.83 15.22 -12.16
C LEU A 216 0.33 15.88 -11.39
N LEU A 217 1.58 15.61 -11.79
CA LEU A 217 2.79 16.10 -11.11
C LEU A 217 3.06 17.59 -11.33
N TYR A 218 2.42 18.20 -12.34
CA TYR A 218 2.52 19.63 -12.57
C TYR A 218 1.86 20.44 -11.44
N GLN A 219 0.72 19.96 -10.92
CA GLN A 219 -0.07 20.61 -9.87
C GLN A 219 0.12 19.98 -8.48
N TYR A 220 0.90 18.91 -8.39
CA TYR A 220 1.20 18.21 -7.15
C TYR A 220 2.01 19.07 -6.15
N PRO A 221 1.76 18.95 -4.83
CA PRO A 221 0.74 18.14 -4.17
C PRO A 221 -0.64 18.82 -4.12
N PHE A 222 -1.70 18.07 -3.84
CA PHE A 222 -3.08 18.57 -3.80
C PHE A 222 -3.61 18.74 -2.36
N HIS A 223 -4.49 19.72 -2.15
CA HIS A 223 -5.20 20.01 -0.91
C HIS A 223 -6.66 20.38 -1.23
N GLN A 224 -7.61 20.18 -0.32
CA GLN A 224 -9.03 20.52 -0.51
C GLN A 224 -9.43 21.75 0.30
N ASP A 225 -10.19 22.68 -0.29
CA ASP A 225 -10.67 23.89 0.39
C ASP A 225 -11.71 23.57 1.47
N ASN A 226 -11.54 24.15 2.66
CA ASN A 226 -12.35 23.95 3.86
C ASN A 226 -13.59 24.85 3.97
N ASN A 227 -13.77 25.82 3.09
CA ASN A 227 -14.69 26.93 3.33
C ASN A 227 -16.19 26.65 3.11
N ARG A 228 -16.62 25.40 2.87
CA ARG A 228 -18.07 25.11 2.72
C ARG A 228 -18.47 23.87 3.51
N LYS A 229 -18.91 24.08 4.76
CA LYS A 229 -19.85 23.18 5.44
C LYS A 229 -21.16 23.19 4.67
N GLN A 230 -21.26 22.41 3.59
CA GLN A 230 -22.53 22.21 2.90
C GLN A 230 -23.38 21.24 3.71
N GLU A 231 -24.65 21.58 3.90
CA GLU A 231 -25.64 20.68 4.48
C GLU A 231 -25.66 19.36 3.69
N ILE A 232 -25.61 18.25 4.41
CA ILE A 232 -25.50 16.90 3.84
C ILE A 232 -26.81 16.59 3.12
N THR A 233 -26.85 16.80 1.82
CA THR A 233 -27.87 16.25 0.92
C THR A 233 -27.42 14.88 0.41
N THR A 234 -28.33 14.03 -0.07
CA THR A 234 -28.02 12.71 -0.67
C THR A 234 -27.00 12.80 -1.81
N ASP A 235 -26.96 13.92 -2.53
CA ASP A 235 -25.99 14.23 -3.57
C ASP A 235 -24.56 14.41 -3.04
N VAL A 236 -24.40 14.82 -1.77
CA VAL A 236 -23.10 15.04 -1.11
C VAL A 236 -22.44 13.70 -0.75
N LYS A 237 -23.21 12.66 -0.37
CA LYS A 237 -22.67 11.31 -0.09
C LYS A 237 -21.95 10.66 -1.29
N LEU A 238 -22.34 11.04 -2.51
CA LEU A 238 -21.68 10.58 -3.73
C LEU A 238 -20.32 11.27 -3.95
N LEU A 239 -20.15 12.48 -3.39
CA LEU A 239 -18.96 13.33 -3.43
C LEU A 239 -18.09 13.24 -2.14
N GLU A 240 -18.54 12.55 -1.09
CA GLU A 240 -17.76 12.28 0.14
C GLU A 240 -16.64 11.24 -0.05
N LEU A 241 -16.21 10.98 -1.29
CA LEU A 241 -15.13 10.04 -1.60
C LEU A 241 -13.78 10.50 -1.04
N ASN A 242 -13.58 11.83 -0.89
CA ASN A 242 -12.40 12.40 -0.30
C ASN A 242 -12.74 13.29 0.91
N MET A 243 -12.82 12.66 2.09
CA MET A 243 -12.97 13.38 3.37
C MET A 243 -11.63 13.89 3.92
N ASP A 244 -10.53 13.58 3.24
CA ASP A 244 -9.19 13.99 3.65
C ASP A 244 -8.86 15.35 3.03
N GLN A 245 -8.91 16.39 3.87
CA GLN A 245 -8.60 17.77 3.48
C GLN A 245 -7.21 17.90 2.83
N LYS A 246 -6.26 17.04 3.21
CA LYS A 246 -4.89 17.08 2.69
C LYS A 246 -4.69 16.18 1.47
N CYS A 247 -5.73 15.50 1.00
CA CYS A 247 -5.67 14.52 -0.09
C CYS A 247 -4.49 13.55 0.07
N VAL A 248 -4.18 13.12 1.30
CA VAL A 248 -2.93 12.39 1.59
C VAL A 248 -2.90 11.08 0.83
N ASN A 249 -4.04 10.40 0.76
CA ASN A 249 -4.17 9.14 0.03
C ASN A 249 -3.88 9.34 -1.47
N GLU A 250 -4.54 10.29 -2.12
CA GLU A 250 -4.37 10.58 -3.54
C GLU A 250 -2.93 11.00 -3.86
N ASN A 251 -2.34 11.86 -3.02
CA ASN A 251 -0.96 12.30 -3.17
C ASN A 251 0.04 11.13 -3.03
N LEU A 252 -0.18 10.24 -2.04
CA LEU A 252 0.66 9.04 -1.87
C LEU A 252 0.49 8.05 -3.03
N LEU A 253 -0.72 7.88 -3.57
CA LEU A 253 -0.95 7.06 -4.76
C LEU A 253 -0.23 7.63 -6.00
N ILE A 254 -0.24 8.95 -6.18
CA ILE A 254 0.54 9.60 -7.25
C ILE A 254 2.04 9.36 -7.04
N ALA A 255 2.54 9.51 -5.81
CA ALA A 255 3.93 9.23 -5.47
C ALA A 255 4.31 7.77 -5.76
N TYR A 256 3.45 6.82 -5.37
CA TYR A 256 3.63 5.39 -5.63
C TYR A 256 3.70 5.11 -7.13
N MET A 257 2.71 5.58 -7.88
CA MET A 257 2.63 5.36 -9.32
C MET A 257 3.80 5.99 -10.07
N PHE A 258 4.27 7.18 -9.64
CA PHE A 258 5.49 7.77 -10.18
C PHE A 258 6.71 6.90 -9.85
N ALA A 259 6.90 6.52 -8.59
CA ALA A 259 8.07 5.75 -8.15
C ALA A 259 8.18 4.42 -8.89
N VAL A 260 7.07 3.74 -9.14
CA VAL A 260 7.06 2.47 -9.86
C VAL A 260 7.35 2.64 -11.36
N LEU A 261 6.85 3.71 -11.98
CA LEU A 261 6.88 3.88 -13.44
C LEU A 261 7.90 4.94 -13.91
N TYR A 262 8.77 5.46 -13.03
CA TYR A 262 9.64 6.59 -13.37
C TYR A 262 10.56 6.34 -14.58
N LYS A 263 10.91 5.06 -14.86
CA LYS A 263 11.74 4.65 -16.01
C LYS A 263 11.08 4.96 -17.35
N THR A 264 9.77 5.23 -17.38
CA THR A 264 9.07 5.65 -18.61
C THR A 264 9.40 7.08 -19.01
N PHE A 265 9.95 7.90 -18.10
CA PHE A 265 10.25 9.31 -18.37
C PHE A 265 11.71 9.50 -18.81
N PRO A 266 11.99 10.52 -19.66
CA PRO A 266 13.35 10.90 -19.97
C PRO A 266 14.10 11.38 -18.71
N ALA A 267 15.41 11.12 -18.65
CA ALA A 267 16.27 11.36 -17.48
C ALA A 267 16.12 12.75 -16.85
N GLN A 268 16.13 13.78 -17.69
CA GLN A 268 16.05 15.16 -17.24
C GLN A 268 14.70 15.53 -16.60
N PHE A 269 13.60 14.91 -17.04
CA PHE A 269 12.26 15.23 -16.55
C PHE A 269 11.89 14.49 -15.28
N TYR A 270 12.36 13.27 -15.07
CA TYR A 270 12.04 12.57 -13.84
C TYR A 270 12.81 13.09 -12.63
N MET A 271 14.02 13.66 -12.77
CA MET A 271 14.75 14.21 -11.62
C MET A 271 13.94 15.30 -10.89
N ILE A 272 13.43 16.28 -11.65
CA ILE A 272 12.62 17.38 -11.10
C ILE A 272 11.36 16.83 -10.41
N LYS A 273 10.73 15.81 -11.00
CA LYS A 273 9.52 15.18 -10.45
C LYS A 273 9.82 14.35 -9.22
N ALA A 274 10.92 13.60 -9.22
CA ALA A 274 11.37 12.81 -8.08
C ALA A 274 11.66 13.71 -6.88
N GLN A 275 12.32 14.85 -7.10
CA GLN A 275 12.53 15.83 -6.05
C GLN A 275 11.22 16.35 -5.44
N LYS A 276 10.22 16.70 -6.28
CA LYS A 276 8.88 17.09 -5.78
C LYS A 276 8.22 15.99 -4.94
N ILE A 277 8.34 14.73 -5.35
CA ILE A 277 7.83 13.59 -4.58
C ILE A 277 8.57 13.49 -3.23
N LEU A 278 9.90 13.58 -3.22
CA LEU A 278 10.70 13.52 -2.00
C LEU A 278 10.40 14.66 -1.03
N GLU A 279 10.19 15.88 -1.54
CA GLU A 279 9.78 17.03 -0.73
C GLU A 279 8.42 16.80 -0.06
N TYR A 280 7.44 16.23 -0.78
CA TYR A 280 6.17 15.87 -0.18
C TYR A 280 6.28 14.72 0.84
N LEU A 281 7.08 13.69 0.55
CA LEU A 281 7.32 12.60 1.50
C LEU A 281 8.01 13.12 2.78
N LYS A 282 8.91 14.09 2.66
CA LYS A 282 9.50 14.79 3.82
C LYS A 282 8.41 15.47 4.65
N ILE A 283 7.45 16.16 4.04
CA ILE A 283 6.29 16.75 4.76
C ILE A 283 5.49 15.66 5.48
N CYS A 284 5.26 14.50 4.84
CA CYS A 284 4.54 13.38 5.45
C CYS A 284 5.26 12.79 6.67
N LEU A 285 6.58 12.66 6.59
CA LEU A 285 7.41 12.02 7.61
C LEU A 285 7.77 12.95 8.77
N MET A 286 7.96 14.25 8.50
CA MET A 286 8.39 15.22 9.51
C MET A 286 7.23 15.81 10.33
N ASN A 287 5.99 15.73 9.85
CA ASN A 287 4.84 16.30 10.54
C ASN A 287 4.05 15.22 11.28
N LYS A 288 4.01 15.32 12.61
CA LYS A 288 3.26 14.39 13.46
C LYS A 288 1.78 14.37 13.07
N ASN A 289 1.21 13.16 12.97
CA ASN A 289 -0.19 12.92 12.58
C ASN A 289 -0.57 13.51 11.21
N TYR A 290 0.39 13.82 10.33
CA TYR A 290 0.07 14.28 8.98
C TYR A 290 -0.52 13.14 8.15
N VAL A 291 0.05 11.94 8.25
CA VAL A 291 -0.42 10.74 7.55
C VAL A 291 -1.44 10.01 8.41
N PRO A 292 -2.70 9.87 7.96
CA PRO A 292 -3.70 9.07 8.64
C PRO A 292 -3.28 7.60 8.71
N THR A 293 -3.68 6.89 9.77
CA THR A 293 -3.35 5.46 9.98
C THR A 293 -3.73 4.58 8.78
N LYS A 294 -4.89 4.83 8.17
CA LYS A 294 -5.37 4.15 6.96
C LYS A 294 -4.46 4.28 5.73
N ASN A 295 -3.57 5.28 5.70
CA ASN A 295 -2.69 5.57 4.55
C ASN A 295 -1.24 5.15 4.81
N ILE A 296 -0.91 4.65 6.01
CA ILE A 296 0.46 4.26 6.36
C ILE A 296 0.97 3.13 5.45
N GLU A 297 0.13 2.15 5.13
CA GLU A 297 0.51 1.04 4.23
C GLU A 297 0.91 1.53 2.82
N ILE A 298 0.23 2.57 2.32
CA ILE A 298 0.55 3.18 1.02
C ILE A 298 1.88 3.92 1.12
N LEU A 299 2.11 4.69 2.20
CA LEU A 299 3.40 5.34 2.45
C LEU A 299 4.54 4.31 2.47
N ILE A 300 4.38 3.21 3.19
CA ILE A 300 5.39 2.13 3.23
C ILE A 300 5.61 1.54 1.85
N SER A 301 4.54 1.31 1.09
CA SER A 301 4.65 0.82 -0.30
C SER A 301 5.45 1.77 -1.19
N VAL A 302 5.27 3.09 -1.04
CA VAL A 302 6.07 4.11 -1.74
C VAL A 302 7.53 4.03 -1.33
N LEU A 303 7.81 4.03 -0.02
CA LEU A 303 9.17 3.97 0.52
C LEU A 303 9.88 2.70 0.07
N HIS A 304 9.19 1.56 0.08
CA HIS A 304 9.73 0.28 -0.37
C HIS A 304 10.18 0.34 -1.83
N VAL A 305 9.34 0.87 -2.73
CA VAL A 305 9.73 1.03 -4.15
C VAL A 305 10.93 1.96 -4.29
N ILE A 306 10.95 3.09 -3.56
CA ILE A 306 12.06 4.04 -3.63
C ILE A 306 13.37 3.41 -3.14
N PHE A 307 13.36 2.73 -1.99
CA PHE A 307 14.58 2.15 -1.41
C PHE A 307 15.04 0.87 -2.13
N PHE A 308 14.15 -0.06 -2.46
CA PHE A 308 14.55 -1.38 -2.97
C PHE A 308 14.59 -1.45 -4.50
N GLU A 309 13.70 -0.76 -5.21
CA GLU A 309 13.64 -0.82 -6.67
C GLU A 309 14.42 0.33 -7.34
N ASN A 310 14.44 1.52 -6.73
CA ASN A 310 14.92 2.73 -7.40
C ASN A 310 16.26 3.28 -6.87
N SER A 311 16.69 2.87 -5.68
CA SER A 311 17.75 3.59 -4.95
C SER A 311 19.07 3.69 -5.70
N ARG A 312 19.49 2.62 -6.39
CA ARG A 312 20.72 2.61 -7.19
C ARG A 312 20.62 3.60 -8.35
N ASP A 313 19.54 3.53 -9.11
CA ASP A 313 19.32 4.36 -10.29
C ASP A 313 19.21 5.85 -9.91
N TRP A 314 18.51 6.15 -8.82
CA TRP A 314 18.32 7.52 -8.33
C TRP A 314 19.61 8.09 -7.71
N SER A 315 20.37 7.28 -6.99
CA SER A 315 21.67 7.70 -6.44
C SER A 315 22.68 8.03 -7.55
N GLY A 316 22.69 7.26 -8.64
CA GLY A 316 23.53 7.53 -9.82
C GLY A 316 23.17 8.82 -10.56
N GLN A 317 22.01 9.42 -10.26
CA GLN A 317 21.49 10.64 -10.89
C GLN A 317 21.47 11.83 -9.91
N ASN A 318 22.23 11.73 -8.81
CA ASN A 318 22.35 12.75 -7.76
C ASN A 318 21.03 13.08 -7.02
N ILE A 319 20.07 12.16 -7.00
CA ILE A 319 18.87 12.29 -6.17
C ILE A 319 19.21 11.80 -4.75
N ASN A 320 19.16 12.71 -3.77
CA ASN A 320 19.49 12.39 -2.39
C ASN A 320 18.36 11.58 -1.72
N ILE A 321 18.60 10.28 -1.55
CA ILE A 321 17.71 9.35 -0.84
C ILE A 321 18.12 9.21 0.64
N THR A 322 19.33 9.61 1.02
CA THR A 322 19.79 9.52 2.42
C THR A 322 19.04 10.47 3.33
N ASP A 323 18.68 11.67 2.84
CA ASP A 323 17.82 12.60 3.59
C ASP A 323 16.42 12.01 3.82
N LEU A 324 15.91 11.22 2.87
CA LEU A 324 14.63 10.52 3.04
C LEU A 324 14.74 9.48 4.16
N LEU A 325 15.83 8.72 4.22
CA LEU A 325 16.08 7.74 5.27
C LEU A 325 16.09 8.40 6.66
N ASP A 326 16.75 9.54 6.81
CA ASP A 326 16.73 10.31 8.07
C ASP A 326 15.31 10.72 8.48
N ASN A 327 14.49 11.14 7.52
CA ASN A 327 13.09 11.46 7.78
C ASN A 327 12.27 10.21 8.18
N VAL A 328 12.59 9.03 7.64
CA VAL A 328 11.91 7.76 8.03
C VAL A 328 12.28 7.36 9.46
N VAL A 329 13.56 7.50 9.84
CA VAL A 329 14.00 7.27 11.22
C VAL A 329 13.30 8.24 12.17
N TYR A 330 13.26 9.53 11.83
CA TYR A 330 12.52 10.53 12.61
C TYR A 330 11.03 10.18 12.72
N PHE A 331 10.41 9.73 11.64
CA PHE A 331 9.01 9.32 11.65
C PHE A 331 8.78 8.13 12.58
N TYR A 332 9.64 7.10 12.52
CA TYR A 332 9.60 5.93 13.40
C TYR A 332 9.66 6.32 14.89
N ASP A 333 10.59 7.20 15.26
CA ASP A 333 10.76 7.63 16.65
C ASP A 333 9.53 8.38 17.19
N ASN A 334 8.81 9.09 16.31
CA ASN A 334 7.62 9.86 16.66
C ASN A 334 6.30 9.06 16.56
N LEU A 335 6.34 7.80 16.11
CA LEU A 335 5.17 6.92 16.08
C LEU A 335 4.86 6.36 17.48
N SER A 336 3.56 6.32 17.79
CA SER A 336 3.05 5.66 19.00
C SER A 336 3.44 4.19 19.01
N ALA A 337 3.83 3.67 20.17
CA ALA A 337 4.21 2.27 20.36
C ALA A 337 3.10 1.29 19.94
N GLU A 338 1.84 1.67 20.11
CA GLU A 338 0.66 0.85 19.78
C GLU A 338 0.26 0.91 18.30
N SER A 339 0.93 1.73 17.48
CA SER A 339 0.54 1.87 16.07
C SER A 339 1.04 0.68 15.24
N PRO A 340 0.18 -0.01 14.48
CA PRO A 340 0.61 -1.13 13.61
C PRO A 340 1.63 -0.68 12.56
N GLY A 341 1.57 0.59 12.17
CA GLY A 341 2.54 1.24 11.28
C GLY A 341 3.96 1.26 11.84
N LYS A 342 4.15 1.28 13.17
CA LYS A 342 5.49 1.32 13.77
C LYS A 342 6.28 0.04 13.51
N ILE A 343 5.63 -1.12 13.65
CA ILE A 343 6.24 -2.43 13.34
C ILE A 343 6.57 -2.54 11.84
N GLN A 344 5.66 -2.07 10.97
CA GLN A 344 5.91 -2.13 9.53
C GLN A 344 7.06 -1.21 9.09
N ILE A 345 7.16 0.01 9.65
CA ILE A 345 8.28 0.92 9.40
C ILE A 345 9.58 0.37 10.01
N PHE A 346 9.52 -0.27 11.18
CA PHE A 346 10.66 -0.97 11.76
C PHE A 346 11.20 -2.05 10.81
N ASN A 347 10.31 -2.90 10.28
CA ASN A 347 10.69 -3.94 9.32
C ASN A 347 11.31 -3.34 8.06
N LEU A 348 10.71 -2.25 7.53
CA LEU A 348 11.27 -1.52 6.38
C LEU A 348 12.69 -1.02 6.67
N LEU A 349 12.92 -0.38 7.83
CA LEU A 349 14.24 0.11 8.23
C LEU A 349 15.24 -1.05 8.35
N CYS A 350 14.84 -2.19 8.92
CA CYS A 350 15.72 -3.34 9.02
C CYS A 350 16.05 -3.98 7.66
N ASP A 351 15.10 -4.02 6.73
CA ASP A 351 15.35 -4.51 5.37
C ASP A 351 16.36 -3.63 4.62
N ILE A 352 16.40 -2.32 4.93
CA ILE A 352 17.37 -1.37 4.34
C ILE A 352 18.81 -1.71 4.71
N VAL A 353 19.07 -2.48 5.78
CA VAL A 353 20.44 -2.96 6.10
C VAL A 353 21.06 -3.75 4.94
N GLN A 354 20.23 -4.40 4.11
CA GLN A 354 20.68 -5.13 2.92
C GLN A 354 21.18 -4.21 1.78
N LEU A 355 20.97 -2.89 1.90
CA LEU A 355 21.31 -1.88 0.89
C LEU A 355 22.53 -1.05 1.35
N PRO A 356 23.77 -1.48 1.08
CA PRO A 356 24.97 -0.82 1.61
C PRO A 356 25.17 0.61 1.10
N HIS A 357 24.58 0.97 -0.04
CA HIS A 357 24.66 2.29 -0.66
C HIS A 357 23.66 3.32 -0.08
N VAL A 358 22.71 2.89 0.74
CA VAL A 358 21.74 3.77 1.40
C VAL A 358 22.05 3.80 2.89
N ARG A 359 22.89 4.75 3.32
CA ARG A 359 23.26 4.94 4.72
C ARG A 359 23.25 6.41 5.09
N SER A 360 22.84 6.69 6.32
CA SER A 360 22.82 8.05 6.87
C SER A 360 23.22 8.02 8.35
N GLU A 361 23.63 9.17 8.89
CA GLU A 361 24.09 9.25 10.28
C GLU A 361 22.97 8.95 11.28
N ALA A 362 21.75 9.44 11.03
CA ALA A 362 20.61 9.16 11.91
C ALA A 362 20.25 7.67 11.89
N TYR A 363 20.35 7.02 10.74
CA TYR A 363 20.11 5.60 10.60
C TYR A 363 21.16 4.74 11.32
N GLU A 364 22.44 5.10 11.24
CA GLU A 364 23.50 4.40 11.97
C GLU A 364 23.34 4.58 13.49
N LYS A 365 22.91 5.77 13.96
CA LYS A 365 22.54 5.99 15.37
C LYS A 365 21.33 5.17 15.79
N TRP A 366 20.34 5.03 14.93
CA TRP A 366 19.19 4.18 15.17
C TRP A 366 19.58 2.69 15.22
N LEU A 367 20.43 2.20 14.32
CA LEU A 367 20.97 0.83 14.39
C LEU A 367 21.74 0.59 15.70
N TYR A 368 22.46 1.61 16.18
CA TYR A 368 23.15 1.56 17.47
C TYR A 368 22.20 1.49 18.67
N SER A 369 20.99 2.06 18.58
CA SER A 369 20.04 2.03 19.69
C SER A 369 19.25 0.71 19.77
N LEU A 370 19.20 -0.08 18.69
CA LEU A 370 18.41 -1.32 18.62
C LEU A 370 18.68 -2.34 19.74
N PRO A 371 19.92 -2.58 20.20
CA PRO A 371 20.17 -3.49 21.33
C PRO A 371 19.45 -3.09 22.62
N LEU A 372 19.11 -1.80 22.80
CA LEU A 372 18.34 -1.35 23.96
C LEU A 372 16.95 -1.98 24.04
N LEU A 373 16.38 -2.40 22.90
CA LEU A 373 15.09 -3.10 22.86
C LEU A 373 15.14 -4.44 23.60
N LEU A 374 16.31 -5.08 23.68
CA LEU A 374 16.52 -6.31 24.47
C LEU A 374 16.64 -6.04 25.97
N CYS A 375 16.83 -4.78 26.37
CA CYS A 375 16.81 -4.34 27.76
C CYS A 375 15.40 -3.92 28.21
N GLU A 376 14.43 -3.80 27.30
CA GLU A 376 13.05 -3.47 27.64
C GLU A 376 12.31 -4.69 28.23
N PRO A 377 11.31 -4.48 29.10
CA PRO A 377 10.59 -5.58 29.73
C PRO A 377 9.73 -6.38 28.74
N LYS A 378 9.35 -5.79 27.60
CA LYS A 378 8.51 -6.42 26.58
C LYS A 378 9.12 -6.21 25.20
N ILE A 379 9.14 -7.24 24.38
CA ILE A 379 9.62 -7.18 22.98
C ILE A 379 8.74 -8.03 22.08
N SER A 380 8.43 -7.58 20.87
CA SER A 380 7.69 -8.42 19.92
C SER A 380 8.56 -9.54 19.34
N ALA A 381 7.95 -10.69 19.05
CA ALA A 381 8.62 -11.80 18.35
C ALA A 381 9.26 -11.37 17.02
N CYS A 382 8.57 -10.50 16.27
CA CYS A 382 9.06 -9.95 15.00
C CYS A 382 10.35 -9.16 15.20
N MET A 383 10.44 -8.33 16.25
CA MET A 383 11.65 -7.58 16.56
C MET A 383 12.82 -8.51 16.88
N VAL A 384 12.62 -9.56 17.69
CA VAL A 384 13.67 -10.54 18.02
C VAL A 384 14.20 -11.23 16.75
N ASP A 385 13.31 -11.65 15.85
CA ASP A 385 13.71 -12.27 14.57
C ASP A 385 14.56 -11.32 13.73
N THR A 386 14.19 -10.05 13.68
CA THR A 386 14.91 -9.04 12.93
C THR A 386 16.27 -8.72 13.57
N LEU A 387 16.36 -8.59 14.90
CA LEU A 387 17.64 -8.44 15.60
C LEU A 387 18.56 -9.65 15.36
N SER A 388 18.00 -10.86 15.32
CA SER A 388 18.75 -12.07 14.97
C SER A 388 19.35 -11.95 13.57
N MET A 389 18.58 -11.47 12.60
CA MET A 389 19.05 -11.26 11.23
C MET A 389 20.18 -10.22 11.17
N LEU A 390 20.05 -9.10 11.88
CA LEU A 390 21.11 -8.08 11.96
C LEU A 390 22.41 -8.62 12.54
N THR A 391 22.29 -9.48 13.56
CA THR A 391 23.43 -10.15 14.18
C THR A 391 24.12 -11.08 13.18
N ILE A 392 23.35 -11.91 12.46
CA ILE A 392 23.86 -12.84 11.43
C ILE A 392 24.56 -12.09 10.28
N GLN A 393 24.08 -10.90 9.93
CA GLN A 393 24.67 -10.04 8.90
C GLN A 393 25.96 -9.33 9.33
N ILE A 394 26.41 -9.51 10.59
CA ILE A 394 27.63 -8.92 11.14
C ILE A 394 27.64 -7.39 10.97
N ASN A 395 26.50 -6.76 11.25
CA ASN A 395 26.42 -5.30 11.22
C ASN A 395 27.28 -4.72 12.36
N LYS A 396 28.39 -4.06 12.00
CA LYS A 396 29.39 -3.56 12.98
C LYS A 396 28.80 -2.61 14.01
N GLN A 397 27.91 -1.71 13.59
CA GLN A 397 27.34 -0.69 14.46
C GLN A 397 26.40 -1.32 15.49
N PHE A 398 25.57 -2.26 15.04
CA PHE A 398 24.70 -3.05 15.91
C PHE A 398 25.51 -3.93 16.87
N LEU A 399 26.49 -4.70 16.37
CA LEU A 399 27.29 -5.62 17.18
C LEU A 399 28.11 -4.90 18.26
N TYR A 400 28.62 -3.71 17.97
CA TYR A 400 29.36 -2.91 18.96
C TYR A 400 28.45 -2.49 20.12
N SER A 401 27.27 -1.93 19.82
CA SER A 401 26.28 -1.59 20.86
C SER A 401 25.75 -2.82 21.59
N PHE A 402 25.56 -3.93 20.88
CA PHE A 402 25.12 -5.20 21.48
C PHE A 402 26.15 -5.75 22.48
N LYS A 403 27.45 -5.59 22.19
CA LYS A 403 28.52 -5.90 23.13
C LYS A 403 28.50 -4.96 24.35
N GLU A 404 28.41 -3.65 24.14
CA GLU A 404 28.36 -2.68 25.26
C GLU A 404 27.18 -2.93 26.21
N LYS A 405 26.07 -3.44 25.67
CA LYS A 405 24.85 -3.75 26.43
C LYS A 405 24.74 -5.19 26.91
N LEU A 406 25.78 -6.01 26.73
CA LEU A 406 25.76 -7.43 27.08
C LEU A 406 25.35 -7.66 28.55
N SER A 407 25.91 -6.89 29.50
CA SER A 407 25.55 -7.03 30.92
C SER A 407 24.08 -6.73 31.19
N ASP A 408 23.57 -5.60 30.67
CA ASP A 408 22.17 -5.18 30.84
C ASP A 408 21.20 -6.21 30.24
N ILE A 409 21.56 -6.77 29.08
CA ILE A 409 20.76 -7.78 28.37
C ILE A 409 20.74 -9.10 29.15
N LEU A 410 21.87 -9.53 29.72
CA LEU A 410 21.94 -10.75 30.55
C LEU A 410 21.06 -10.63 31.79
N ASP A 411 21.03 -9.45 32.43
CA ASP A 411 20.18 -9.19 33.59
C ASP A 411 18.69 -9.26 33.21
N ASN A 412 18.31 -8.71 32.05
CA ASN A 412 16.91 -8.72 31.58
C ASN A 412 16.47 -10.05 30.95
N LEU A 413 17.40 -10.91 30.52
CA LEU A 413 17.13 -12.14 29.76
C LEU A 413 16.18 -13.12 30.49
N SER A 414 16.15 -13.08 31.82
CA SER A 414 15.27 -13.95 32.62
C SER A 414 13.86 -13.38 32.85
N VAL A 415 13.66 -12.10 32.54
CA VAL A 415 12.43 -11.33 32.86
C VAL A 415 11.71 -10.85 31.60
N ILE A 416 12.40 -10.73 30.48
CA ILE A 416 11.85 -10.22 29.23
C ILE A 416 10.65 -11.04 28.74
N GLU A 417 9.53 -10.36 28.48
CA GLU A 417 8.30 -10.95 27.96
C GLU A 417 8.24 -10.75 26.44
N VAL A 418 8.17 -11.85 25.68
CA VAL A 418 8.02 -11.77 24.23
C VAL A 418 6.54 -11.71 23.86
N THR A 419 6.08 -10.60 23.31
CA THR A 419 4.69 -10.36 22.92
C THR A 419 4.37 -10.93 21.52
N ASP A 420 3.08 -11.13 21.25
CA ASP A 420 2.47 -11.47 19.94
C ASP A 420 2.29 -12.95 19.55
N ARG A 421 2.37 -13.95 20.46
CA ARG A 421 1.91 -15.34 20.19
C ARG A 421 1.38 -16.13 21.40
N GLU A 422 0.60 -17.17 21.09
CA GLU A 422 -0.03 -18.15 22.00
C GLU A 422 0.82 -19.39 22.30
N ASP A 423 1.92 -19.64 21.56
CA ASP A 423 2.79 -20.82 21.72
C ASP A 423 4.12 -20.50 22.46
N ASP A 424 4.59 -21.49 23.23
CA ASP A 424 5.72 -21.48 24.18
C ASP A 424 6.79 -20.38 24.02
N LEU A 425 7.07 -19.63 25.10
CA LEU A 425 8.07 -18.56 25.26
C LEU A 425 9.54 -18.99 25.04
N TYR A 426 9.83 -20.29 24.97
CA TYR A 426 11.20 -20.85 24.99
C TYR A 426 12.08 -20.60 23.74
N PRO A 427 11.57 -20.57 22.49
CA PRO A 427 12.42 -20.48 21.30
C PRO A 427 13.00 -19.08 21.07
N TYR A 428 12.40 -18.01 21.61
CA TYR A 428 12.88 -16.64 21.41
C TYR A 428 14.02 -16.25 22.36
N HIS A 429 13.97 -16.69 23.63
CA HIS A 429 15.09 -16.58 24.55
C HIS A 429 16.34 -17.29 23.98
N LEU A 430 16.13 -18.47 23.36
CA LEU A 430 17.17 -19.20 22.66
C LEU A 430 17.75 -18.42 21.48
N LYS A 431 16.90 -17.75 20.68
CA LYS A 431 17.34 -16.89 19.58
C LYS A 431 18.20 -15.72 20.08
N ILE A 432 17.80 -15.06 21.17
CA ILE A 432 18.61 -13.98 21.77
C ILE A 432 19.98 -14.52 22.19
N VAL A 433 20.03 -15.66 22.88
CA VAL A 433 21.30 -16.28 23.29
C VAL A 433 22.14 -16.70 22.07
N ASN A 434 21.52 -17.20 21.00
CA ASN A 434 22.21 -17.52 19.74
C ASN A 434 22.90 -16.30 19.11
N MET A 435 22.41 -15.08 19.34
CA MET A 435 23.07 -13.87 18.85
C MET A 435 24.47 -13.69 19.46
N PHE A 436 24.69 -14.15 20.70
CA PHE A 436 25.99 -14.03 21.36
C PHE A 436 27.12 -14.76 20.63
N ARG A 437 26.81 -15.79 19.85
CA ARG A 437 27.78 -16.52 19.03
C ARG A 437 28.51 -15.65 18.00
N TYR A 438 27.87 -14.56 17.59
CA TYR A 438 28.38 -13.66 16.56
C TYR A 438 29.07 -12.42 17.13
N LEU A 439 29.11 -12.28 18.47
CA LEU A 439 29.79 -11.18 19.14
C LEU A 439 31.31 -11.43 19.18
N PRO A 440 32.13 -10.39 18.93
CA PRO A 440 33.55 -10.44 19.22
C PRO A 440 33.77 -10.29 20.75
N LEU A 441 33.62 -11.41 21.47
CA LEU A 441 33.77 -11.48 22.92
C LEU A 441 35.26 -11.41 23.32
N ASP A 442 35.56 -10.58 24.32
CA ASP A 442 36.87 -10.58 24.99
C ASP A 442 36.83 -11.38 26.31
N GLU A 443 37.97 -11.46 26.99
CA GLU A 443 38.11 -12.22 28.23
C GLU A 443 37.18 -11.71 29.35
N GLU A 444 36.87 -10.41 29.37
CA GLU A 444 35.97 -9.81 30.35
C GLU A 444 34.51 -10.19 30.05
N ASP A 445 34.11 -10.15 28.78
CA ASP A 445 32.80 -10.60 28.32
C ASP A 445 32.57 -12.10 28.62
N LEU A 446 33.58 -12.94 28.40
CA LEU A 446 33.53 -14.37 28.70
C LEU A 446 33.37 -14.61 30.21
N GLN A 447 34.03 -13.83 31.06
CA GLN A 447 33.85 -13.90 32.51
C GLN A 447 32.44 -13.48 32.95
N LEU A 448 31.85 -12.47 32.31
CA LEU A 448 30.45 -12.05 32.55
C LEU A 448 29.48 -13.19 32.21
N LEU A 449 29.62 -13.81 31.04
CA LEU A 449 28.79 -14.94 30.64
C LEU A 449 28.96 -16.15 31.58
N LEU A 450 30.19 -16.49 31.97
CA LEU A 450 30.45 -17.54 32.95
C LEU A 450 29.85 -17.22 34.33
N ARG A 451 29.86 -15.96 34.76
CA ARG A 451 29.22 -15.52 36.00
C ARG A 451 27.70 -15.68 35.92
N PHE A 452 27.08 -15.30 34.80
CA PHE A 452 25.66 -15.50 34.56
C PHE A 452 25.28 -16.98 34.65
N VAL A 453 26.03 -17.86 33.97
CA VAL A 453 25.82 -19.32 34.00
C VAL A 453 25.95 -19.89 35.42
N ARG A 454 26.85 -19.34 36.26
CA ARG A 454 27.03 -19.75 37.66
C ARG A 454 25.91 -19.28 38.57
N THR A 455 25.36 -18.10 38.29
CA THR A 455 24.32 -17.46 39.12
C THR A 455 22.94 -18.05 38.83
N ASN A 456 22.68 -18.37 37.56
CA ASN A 456 21.41 -18.94 37.09
C ASN A 456 21.47 -20.47 36.88
N LYS A 457 22.23 -21.18 37.72
CA LYS A 457 22.38 -22.65 37.61
C LYS A 457 21.03 -23.35 37.63
N GLY A 458 20.74 -24.11 36.57
CA GLY A 458 19.52 -24.92 36.45
C GLY A 458 18.46 -24.34 35.51
N SER A 459 18.56 -23.08 35.09
CA SER A 459 17.70 -22.57 34.00
C SER A 459 18.20 -23.11 32.65
N ALA A 460 17.29 -23.50 31.74
CA ALA A 460 17.74 -24.00 30.44
C ALA A 460 18.33 -22.88 29.56
N VAL A 461 18.01 -21.61 29.80
CA VAL A 461 18.71 -20.45 29.23
C VAL A 461 20.20 -20.43 29.65
N ALA A 462 20.50 -20.62 30.94
CA ALA A 462 21.89 -20.67 31.41
C ALA A 462 22.65 -21.92 30.92
N ASN A 463 21.95 -23.04 30.70
CA ASN A 463 22.57 -24.21 30.06
C ASN A 463 22.91 -23.92 28.60
N TYR A 464 22.06 -23.20 27.87
CA TYR A 464 22.32 -22.86 26.48
C TYR A 464 23.43 -21.82 26.32
N VAL A 465 23.51 -20.81 27.20
CA VAL A 465 24.67 -19.90 27.23
C VAL A 465 25.97 -20.69 27.44
N ARG A 466 25.95 -21.74 28.27
CA ARG A 466 27.11 -22.63 28.47
C ARG A 466 27.48 -23.44 27.23
N GLU A 467 26.53 -23.76 26.36
CA GLU A 467 26.80 -24.50 25.10
C GLU A 467 27.39 -23.61 24.00
N ILE A 468 27.19 -22.29 24.08
CA ILE A 468 27.75 -21.32 23.11
C ILE A 468 29.19 -20.90 23.48
N LEU A 469 29.52 -20.87 24.77
CA LEU A 469 30.88 -20.67 25.30
C LEU A 469 31.77 -21.88 25.04
#